data_AF-A0A2V7W7W1-F1
#
_entry.id   AF-A0A2V7W7W1-F1
#
_cell.length_a   1.000
_cell.length_b   1.000
_cell.length_c   1.000
_cell.angle_alpha   90.00
_cell.angle_beta   90.00
_cell.angle_gamma   90.00
#
_symmetry.space_group_name_H-M   'P 1'
#
loop_
_entity.id
_entity.type
_entity.pdbx_description
1 polymer ?
#
loop_
_entity_poly.entity_id
_entity_poly.type
_entity_poly.pdbx_seq_one_letter_code
_entity_poly.pdbx_strand_id
1 'polypeptide(L)'
;MPHALFVLAHQDDEIAMAARMKYLLREGWALSVVYLTDGIRPEVRDDEARAALACIGVDLARVYFFGFPDGSLVDHLDRAFEMLERMADGGWRMALRDRPSAIRHPPSILDAVYCLAWEGGHQDHDASHLVAMAFATRRNLPCIELPLYHGHRTPGQLFRSFAPLGDGWTARKITAREGLDVALLCRFHPSQRRTWIALLPEALLRLIVGRKEWTRPASIERLRAKPHAGRLYYERRFGVTWTEFEAKARSFVAARLP
;
A
#
# COMPACT_ATOMS: atom_id res chain seq x y z
N MET A 1 1.15 14.80 18.70
CA MET A 1 1.52 14.84 17.27
C MET A 1 0.75 13.74 16.60
N PRO A 2 -0.05 14.03 15.56
CA PRO A 2 -0.83 12.98 14.91
C PRO A 2 0.09 11.96 14.22
N HIS A 3 -0.35 10.72 14.10
CA HIS A 3 0.42 9.61 13.55
C HIS A 3 -0.39 8.79 12.56
N ALA A 4 0.12 8.69 11.34
CA ALA A 4 -0.43 7.83 10.30
C ALA A 4 0.36 6.53 10.12
N LEU A 5 -0.36 5.43 9.96
CA LEU A 5 0.19 4.13 9.58
C LEU A 5 -0.07 3.86 8.10
N PHE A 6 0.97 3.53 7.35
CA PHE A 6 0.90 3.08 5.97
C PHE A 6 1.09 1.57 5.92
N VAL A 7 0.13 0.86 5.32
CA VAL A 7 0.17 -0.61 5.16
C VAL A 7 0.27 -0.91 3.67
N LEU A 8 1.43 -1.41 3.26
CA LEU A 8 1.83 -1.62 1.88
C LEU A 8 2.09 -3.11 1.63
N ALA A 9 1.83 -3.58 0.41
CA ALA A 9 2.12 -4.96 0.08
C ALA A 9 3.63 -5.13 -0.14
N HIS A 10 4.19 -4.39 -1.11
CA HIS A 10 5.55 -4.58 -1.59
C HIS A 10 6.42 -3.33 -1.41
N GLN A 11 7.74 -3.55 -1.36
CA GLN A 11 8.77 -2.52 -1.37
C GLN A 11 8.82 -1.87 -2.77
N ASP A 12 8.29 -0.65 -2.87
CA ASP A 12 8.11 0.25 -4.03
C ASP A 12 6.68 0.82 -4.10
N ASP A 13 5.71 0.22 -3.41
CA ASP A 13 4.34 0.73 -3.29
C ASP A 13 4.29 2.14 -2.66
N GLU A 14 5.29 2.53 -1.87
CA GLU A 14 5.37 3.86 -1.25
C GLU A 14 5.41 4.98 -2.29
N ILE A 15 5.83 4.71 -3.53
CA ILE A 15 5.83 5.70 -4.60
C ILE A 15 4.39 6.14 -4.91
N ALA A 16 3.42 5.23 -4.82
CA ALA A 16 2.00 5.55 -4.96
C ALA A 16 1.52 6.57 -3.92
N MET A 17 2.14 6.55 -2.74
CA MET A 17 1.71 7.29 -1.56
C MET A 17 2.64 8.44 -1.18
N ALA A 18 3.77 8.61 -1.88
CA ALA A 18 4.81 9.54 -1.50
C ALA A 18 4.33 11.01 -1.47
N ALA A 19 3.43 11.40 -2.38
CA ALA A 19 2.80 12.72 -2.33
C ALA A 19 2.05 12.93 -1.00
N ARG A 20 1.33 11.90 -0.53
CA ARG A 20 0.53 11.94 0.69
C ARG A 20 1.42 11.90 1.92
N MET A 21 2.46 11.05 1.92
CA MET A 21 3.45 11.01 2.98
C MET A 21 4.15 12.37 3.16
N LYS A 22 4.61 12.99 2.06
CA LYS A 22 5.23 14.33 2.09
C LYS A 22 4.27 15.40 2.60
N TYR A 23 3.00 15.34 2.21
CA TYR A 23 1.97 16.23 2.72
C TYR A 23 1.81 16.07 4.24
N LEU A 24 1.61 14.85 4.74
CA LEU A 24 1.42 14.58 6.17
C LEU A 24 2.64 14.99 7.01
N LEU A 25 3.86 14.69 6.55
CA LEU A 25 5.11 15.12 7.22
C LEU A 25 5.19 16.64 7.35
N ARG A 26 4.80 17.38 6.31
CA ARG A 26 4.75 18.86 6.35
C ARG A 26 3.71 19.39 7.33
N GLU A 27 2.58 18.70 7.47
CA GLU A 27 1.55 19.01 8.47
C GLU A 27 1.97 18.56 9.89
N GLY A 28 3.20 18.09 10.08
CA GLY A 28 3.73 17.68 11.37
C GLY A 28 3.20 16.33 11.84
N TRP A 29 2.79 15.44 10.93
CA TRP A 29 2.45 14.07 11.30
C TRP A 29 3.70 13.22 11.43
N ALA A 30 3.68 12.29 12.39
CA ALA A 30 4.60 11.17 12.39
C ALA A 30 4.08 10.08 11.44
N LEU A 31 4.98 9.32 10.82
CA LEU A 31 4.62 8.23 9.91
C LEU A 31 5.21 6.89 10.39
N SER A 32 4.44 5.82 10.26
CA SER A 32 4.95 4.44 10.28
C SER A 32 4.60 3.77 8.97
N VAL A 33 5.52 3.01 8.41
CA VAL A 33 5.33 2.30 7.13
C VAL A 33 5.59 0.82 7.35
N VAL A 34 4.65 -0.01 6.93
CA VAL A 34 4.73 -1.46 7.05
C VAL A 34 4.61 -2.07 5.67
N TYR A 35 5.58 -2.90 5.32
CA TYR A 35 5.55 -3.76 4.14
C TYR A 35 5.20 -5.17 4.57
N LEU A 36 4.12 -5.70 3.99
CA LEU A 36 3.64 -7.02 4.37
C LEU A 36 4.48 -8.12 3.73
N THR A 37 4.88 -8.00 2.46
CA THR A 37 5.57 -9.08 1.74
C THR A 37 7.09 -8.92 1.71
N ASP A 38 7.79 -9.98 1.31
CA ASP A 38 9.25 -10.04 1.16
C ASP A 38 9.75 -9.56 -0.20
N GLY A 39 8.83 -9.31 -1.14
CA GLY A 39 9.16 -8.83 -2.48
C GLY A 39 10.13 -9.75 -3.26
N ILE A 40 10.23 -11.05 -2.92
CA ILE A 40 11.17 -12.06 -3.47
C ILE A 40 12.65 -11.83 -3.09
N ARG A 41 13.13 -10.58 -3.04
CA ARG A 41 14.52 -10.23 -2.68
C ARG A 41 14.55 -9.25 -1.50
N PRO A 42 14.16 -9.70 -0.29
CA PRO A 42 13.89 -8.80 0.83
C PRO A 42 15.10 -7.94 1.21
N GLU A 43 16.31 -8.50 1.27
CA GLU A 43 17.49 -7.71 1.65
C GLU A 43 17.72 -6.49 0.74
N VAL A 44 17.70 -6.71 -0.58
CA VAL A 44 17.88 -5.63 -1.56
C VAL A 44 16.70 -4.67 -1.55
N ARG A 45 15.48 -5.20 -1.55
CA ARG A 45 14.27 -4.40 -1.69
C ARG A 45 13.95 -3.59 -0.43
N ASP A 46 14.25 -4.12 0.75
CA ASP A 46 14.09 -3.39 2.00
C ASP A 46 15.03 -2.18 2.04
N ASP A 47 16.27 -2.33 1.57
CA ASP A 47 17.24 -1.21 1.48
C ASP A 47 16.82 -0.16 0.45
N GLU A 48 16.29 -0.59 -0.70
CA GLU A 48 15.70 0.30 -1.71
C GLU A 48 14.54 1.12 -1.12
N ALA A 49 13.59 0.47 -0.43
CA ALA A 49 12.47 1.12 0.23
C ALA A 49 12.92 2.09 1.34
N ARG A 50 13.88 1.68 2.19
CA ARG A 50 14.48 2.57 3.20
C ARG A 50 15.10 3.80 2.55
N ALA A 51 15.82 3.65 1.44
CA ALA A 51 16.43 4.79 0.75
C ALA A 51 15.38 5.75 0.18
N ALA A 52 14.30 5.23 -0.43
CA ALA A 52 13.18 6.03 -0.93
C ALA A 52 12.46 6.77 0.20
N LEU A 53 12.14 6.08 1.31
CA LEU A 53 11.48 6.64 2.49
C LEU A 53 12.35 7.68 3.21
N ALA A 54 13.66 7.45 3.34
CA ALA A 54 14.59 8.44 3.87
C ALA A 54 14.60 9.72 3.01
N CYS A 55 14.55 9.58 1.68
CA CYS A 55 14.54 10.71 0.76
C CYS A 55 13.31 11.62 0.94
N ILE A 56 12.17 11.07 1.37
CA ILE A 56 10.95 11.86 1.63
C ILE A 56 10.84 12.35 3.08
N GLY A 57 11.76 11.94 3.97
CA GLY A 57 11.82 12.37 5.37
C GLY A 57 11.12 11.46 6.36
N VAL A 58 10.85 10.20 6.01
CA VAL A 58 10.29 9.21 6.96
C VAL A 58 11.39 8.75 7.93
N ASP A 59 11.03 8.67 9.21
CA ASP A 59 11.89 8.09 10.25
C ASP A 59 12.05 6.58 10.00
N LEU A 60 13.27 6.16 9.63
CA LEU A 60 13.57 4.76 9.33
C LEU A 60 13.41 3.83 10.53
N ALA A 61 13.43 4.36 11.76
CA ALA A 61 13.13 3.57 12.95
C ALA A 61 11.65 3.14 13.03
N ARG A 62 10.81 3.63 12.11
CA ARG A 62 9.37 3.36 12.01
C ARG A 62 8.99 2.69 10.69
N VAL A 63 9.95 2.05 10.03
CA VAL A 63 9.75 1.27 8.81
C VAL A 63 9.91 -0.20 9.15
N TYR A 64 8.89 -0.99 8.83
CA TYR A 64 8.76 -2.38 9.26
C TYR A 64 8.53 -3.29 8.05
N PHE A 65 9.14 -4.47 8.09
CA PHE A 65 9.04 -5.47 7.03
C PHE A 65 8.61 -6.81 7.65
N PHE A 66 7.43 -7.29 7.29
CA PHE A 66 6.86 -8.53 7.86
C PHE A 66 7.31 -9.79 7.11
N GLY A 67 7.61 -9.66 5.81
CA GLY A 67 8.26 -10.72 5.03
C GLY A 67 7.36 -11.92 4.72
N PHE A 68 6.06 -11.71 4.53
CA PHE A 68 5.19 -12.74 3.95
C PHE A 68 5.58 -13.02 2.48
N PRO A 69 5.40 -14.23 1.95
CA PRO A 69 5.86 -14.52 0.59
C PRO A 69 5.08 -13.73 -0.47
N ASP A 70 5.81 -12.99 -1.31
CA ASP A 70 5.27 -12.25 -2.46
C ASP A 70 4.44 -13.17 -3.38
N GLY A 71 3.28 -12.69 -3.78
CA GLY A 71 2.29 -13.36 -4.61
C GLY A 71 1.25 -14.18 -3.85
N SER A 72 1.41 -14.34 -2.53
CA SER A 72 0.58 -15.24 -1.70
C SER A 72 0.09 -14.61 -0.40
N LEU A 73 0.07 -13.27 -0.29
CA LEU A 73 -0.33 -12.60 0.95
C LEU A 73 -1.76 -12.97 1.39
N VAL A 74 -2.65 -13.27 0.43
CA VAL A 74 -4.03 -13.71 0.70
C VAL A 74 -4.09 -15.02 1.52
N ASP A 75 -3.06 -15.86 1.46
CA ASP A 75 -2.97 -17.10 2.25
C ASP A 75 -2.50 -16.83 3.70
N HIS A 76 -2.21 -15.57 4.05
CA HIS A 76 -1.62 -15.17 5.32
C HIS A 76 -2.34 -14.01 6.03
N LEU A 77 -3.58 -13.70 5.64
CA LEU A 77 -4.33 -12.53 6.12
C LEU A 77 -4.43 -12.46 7.66
N ASP A 78 -4.85 -13.54 8.34
CA ASP A 78 -4.96 -13.55 9.81
C ASP A 78 -3.61 -13.31 10.49
N ARG A 79 -2.55 -13.94 9.99
CA ARG A 79 -1.20 -13.76 10.54
C ARG A 79 -0.67 -12.34 10.31
N ALA A 80 -0.92 -11.77 9.13
CA ALA A 80 -0.55 -10.39 8.81
C ALA A 80 -1.28 -9.39 9.70
N PHE A 81 -2.59 -9.58 9.89
CA PHE A 81 -3.40 -8.78 10.82
C PHE A 81 -2.89 -8.88 12.27
N GLU A 82 -2.62 -10.09 12.77
CA GLU A 82 -2.10 -10.29 14.12
C GLU A 82 -0.71 -9.66 14.32
N MET A 83 0.17 -9.72 13.32
CA MET A 83 1.46 -9.05 13.37
C MET A 83 1.31 -7.53 13.42
N LEU A 84 0.34 -6.97 12.68
CA LEU A 84 0.06 -5.54 12.70
C LEU A 84 -0.49 -5.07 14.06
N GLU A 85 -1.43 -5.84 14.65
CA GLU A 85 -1.94 -5.60 16.01
C GLU A 85 -0.82 -5.66 17.05
N ARG A 86 0.03 -6.69 17.02
CA ARG A 86 1.18 -6.82 17.94
C ARG A 86 2.17 -5.67 17.77
N MET A 87 2.43 -5.22 16.55
CA MET A 87 3.29 -4.07 16.28
C MET A 87 2.71 -2.81 16.91
N ALA A 88 1.40 -2.56 16.73
CA ALA A 88 0.71 -1.40 17.29
C ALA A 88 0.71 -1.40 18.82
N ASP A 89 0.58 -2.57 19.46
CA ASP A 89 0.60 -2.71 20.92
C ASP A 89 2.03 -2.71 21.53
N GLY A 90 3.05 -2.41 20.73
CA GLY A 90 4.44 -2.31 21.19
C GLY A 90 5.18 -3.65 21.28
N GLY A 91 4.61 -4.75 20.76
CA GLY A 91 5.19 -6.10 20.71
C GLY A 91 6.27 -6.30 19.64
N TRP A 92 7.08 -5.26 19.34
CA TRP A 92 7.99 -5.23 18.19
C TRP A 92 9.18 -6.21 18.27
N ARG A 93 9.55 -6.69 19.47
CA ARG A 93 10.74 -7.56 19.66
C ARG A 93 10.61 -8.96 19.04
N MET A 94 9.40 -9.40 18.68
CA MET A 94 9.14 -10.74 18.14
C MET A 94 8.68 -10.76 16.67
N ALA A 95 8.27 -9.62 16.11
CA ALA A 95 7.58 -9.58 14.82
C ALA A 95 8.51 -9.39 13.59
N LEU A 96 9.79 -9.09 13.80
CA LEU A 96 10.70 -8.75 12.70
C LEU A 96 11.76 -9.84 12.50
N ARG A 97 12.00 -10.15 11.23
CA ARG A 97 12.89 -11.24 10.77
C ARG A 97 14.37 -10.92 10.98
N ASP A 98 14.81 -9.65 10.99
CA ASP A 98 16.19 -9.25 11.30
C ASP A 98 16.36 -7.73 11.63
N ARG A 99 16.79 -7.42 12.87
CA ARG A 99 17.59 -6.26 13.43
C ARG A 99 17.13 -4.79 13.15
N PRO A 100 17.65 -3.69 13.81
CA PRO A 100 18.64 -3.49 14.90
C PRO A 100 18.08 -2.81 16.20
N SER A 101 18.93 -2.56 17.20
CA SER A 101 18.63 -2.05 18.55
C SER A 101 18.07 -0.61 18.67
N ALA A 102 17.69 0.03 17.55
CA ALA A 102 17.31 1.44 17.47
C ALA A 102 15.85 1.66 17.04
N ILE A 103 15.02 0.61 17.02
CA ILE A 103 13.59 0.73 16.71
C ILE A 103 12.92 1.55 17.82
N ARG A 104 12.32 2.67 17.44
CA ARG A 104 11.49 3.47 18.35
C ARG A 104 10.11 2.82 18.43
N HIS A 105 9.57 2.74 19.64
CA HIS A 105 8.18 2.32 19.82
C HIS A 105 7.27 3.21 18.96
N PRO A 106 6.29 2.63 18.24
CA PRO A 106 5.25 3.44 17.64
C PRO A 106 4.55 4.24 18.75
N PRO A 107 4.18 5.51 18.51
CA PRO A 107 3.28 6.27 19.37
C PRO A 107 2.10 5.44 19.82
N SER A 108 1.71 5.64 21.08
CA SER A 108 0.60 4.91 21.71
C SER A 108 -0.76 5.19 21.07
N ILE A 109 -0.87 6.14 20.15
CA ILE A 109 -2.11 6.54 19.49
C ILE A 109 -1.84 6.74 18.00
N LEU A 110 -2.49 5.92 17.17
CA LEU A 110 -2.60 6.12 15.73
C LEU A 110 -3.85 6.95 15.45
N ASP A 111 -3.78 7.82 14.43
CA ASP A 111 -4.89 8.69 14.04
C ASP A 111 -5.52 8.27 12.71
N ALA A 112 -4.75 7.59 11.84
CA ALA A 112 -5.24 7.15 10.54
C ALA A 112 -4.42 5.98 9.97
N VAL A 113 -5.07 5.19 9.12
CA VAL A 113 -4.45 4.13 8.32
C VAL A 113 -4.53 4.50 6.84
N TYR A 114 -3.46 4.24 6.10
CA TYR A 114 -3.37 4.44 4.66
C TYR A 114 -2.99 3.12 3.98
N CYS A 115 -3.67 2.80 2.88
CA CYS A 115 -3.41 1.60 2.10
C CYS A 115 -3.61 1.85 0.60
N LEU A 116 -3.22 0.88 -0.23
CA LEU A 116 -3.54 0.91 -1.64
C LEU A 116 -5.02 0.62 -1.87
N ALA A 117 -5.54 1.09 -3.00
CA ALA A 117 -6.96 0.95 -3.33
C ALA A 117 -7.36 -0.49 -3.63
N TRP A 118 -8.59 -0.82 -3.24
CA TRP A 118 -9.27 -2.02 -3.69
C TRP A 118 -9.64 -1.88 -5.17
N GLU A 119 -8.77 -2.37 -6.06
CA GLU A 119 -8.84 -2.04 -7.49
C GLU A 119 -8.50 -3.18 -8.45
N GLY A 120 -8.02 -4.34 -7.95
CA GLY A 120 -7.75 -5.49 -8.80
C GLY A 120 -6.49 -5.37 -9.66
N GLY A 121 -5.53 -4.53 -9.24
CA GLY A 121 -4.21 -4.41 -9.85
C GLY A 121 -3.33 -5.62 -9.58
N HIS A 122 -3.04 -5.88 -8.31
CA HIS A 122 -2.29 -7.03 -7.83
C HIS A 122 -3.06 -7.70 -6.70
N GLN A 123 -3.05 -9.03 -6.62
CA GLN A 123 -3.75 -9.76 -5.57
C GLN A 123 -3.20 -9.42 -4.18
N ASP A 124 -1.89 -9.22 -4.04
CA ASP A 124 -1.31 -8.81 -2.74
C ASP A 124 -1.67 -7.36 -2.36
N HIS A 125 -1.94 -6.47 -3.31
CA HIS A 125 -2.42 -5.12 -2.98
C HIS A 125 -3.82 -5.20 -2.40
N ASP A 126 -4.70 -5.99 -3.03
CA ASP A 126 -6.05 -6.23 -2.56
C ASP A 126 -6.03 -6.98 -1.20
N ALA A 127 -5.13 -7.95 -1.00
CA ALA A 127 -4.93 -8.61 0.30
C ALA A 127 -4.44 -7.65 1.39
N SER A 128 -3.46 -6.79 1.07
CA SER A 128 -2.97 -5.75 1.98
C SER A 128 -4.07 -4.77 2.37
N HIS A 129 -4.94 -4.39 1.42
CA HIS A 129 -6.12 -3.58 1.68
C HIS A 129 -7.03 -4.22 2.73
N LEU A 130 -7.31 -5.52 2.62
CA LEU A 130 -8.13 -6.24 3.62
C LEU A 130 -7.50 -6.19 5.01
N VAL A 131 -6.19 -6.41 5.12
CA VAL A 131 -5.46 -6.35 6.40
C VAL A 131 -5.52 -4.95 7.01
N ALA A 132 -5.25 -3.92 6.20
CA ALA A 132 -5.30 -2.52 6.63
C ALA A 132 -6.69 -2.11 7.12
N MET A 133 -7.74 -2.50 6.38
CA MET A 133 -9.13 -2.24 6.75
C MET A 133 -9.52 -2.97 8.03
N ALA A 134 -9.16 -4.24 8.18
CA ALA A 134 -9.48 -5.01 9.38
C ALA A 134 -8.83 -4.38 10.62
N PHE A 135 -7.57 -3.95 10.50
CA PHE A 135 -6.85 -3.25 11.55
C PHE A 135 -7.51 -1.91 11.89
N ALA A 136 -7.81 -1.08 10.89
CA ALA A 136 -8.46 0.20 11.09
C ALA A 136 -9.84 0.04 11.76
N THR A 137 -10.67 -0.90 11.30
CA THR A 137 -11.97 -1.22 11.89
C THR A 137 -11.83 -1.67 13.34
N ARG A 138 -10.88 -2.56 13.64
CA ARG A 138 -10.65 -3.03 15.02
C ARG A 138 -10.26 -1.90 15.97
N ARG A 139 -9.48 -0.94 15.48
CA ARG A 139 -8.97 0.20 16.26
C ARG A 139 -9.86 1.43 16.20
N ASN A 140 -11.01 1.35 15.51
CA ASN A 140 -11.91 2.49 15.25
C ASN A 140 -11.17 3.69 14.63
N LEU A 141 -10.31 3.42 13.66
CA LEU A 141 -9.51 4.41 12.94
C LEU A 141 -10.07 4.64 11.52
N PRO A 142 -9.94 5.86 10.97
CA PRO A 142 -10.19 6.08 9.56
C PRO A 142 -9.14 5.33 8.72
N CYS A 143 -9.60 4.67 7.66
CA CYS A 143 -8.74 4.07 6.64
C CYS A 143 -8.93 4.80 5.31
N ILE A 144 -7.82 5.23 4.71
CA ILE A 144 -7.80 6.02 3.47
C ILE A 144 -7.03 5.22 2.41
N GLU A 145 -7.63 5.07 1.24
CA GLU A 145 -7.01 4.39 0.11
C GLU A 145 -6.52 5.34 -0.99
N LEU A 146 -5.46 4.92 -1.68
CA LEU A 146 -4.84 5.61 -2.82
C LEU A 146 -4.72 4.66 -4.02
N PRO A 147 -5.00 5.12 -5.26
CA PRO A 147 -4.88 4.27 -6.43
C PRO A 147 -3.41 4.09 -6.81
N LEU A 148 -3.05 2.89 -7.27
CA LEU A 148 -1.73 2.61 -7.82
C LEU A 148 -1.83 2.10 -9.26
N TYR A 149 -2.49 0.97 -9.51
CA TYR A 149 -2.83 0.58 -10.87
C TYR A 149 -3.97 -0.44 -10.94
N HIS A 150 -4.74 -0.39 -12.02
CA HIS A 150 -5.80 -1.36 -12.28
C HIS A 150 -6.01 -1.60 -13.78
N GLY A 151 -6.71 -2.69 -14.10
CA GLY A 151 -6.94 -3.14 -15.48
C GLY A 151 -8.35 -2.88 -16.01
N HIS A 152 -9.07 -1.94 -15.42
CA HIS A 152 -10.48 -1.69 -15.73
C HIS A 152 -10.62 -1.03 -17.11
N ARG A 153 -11.44 -1.64 -17.99
CA ARG A 153 -11.69 -1.17 -19.36
C ARG A 153 -10.39 -0.95 -20.15
N THR A 154 -9.41 -1.84 -19.95
CA THR A 154 -8.18 -1.90 -20.75
C THR A 154 -8.06 -3.26 -21.44
N PRO A 155 -7.58 -3.32 -22.70
CA PRO A 155 -7.38 -4.57 -23.39
C PRO A 155 -6.07 -5.26 -22.96
N GLY A 156 -6.07 -6.59 -22.99
CA GLY A 156 -4.85 -7.39 -22.79
C GLY A 156 -4.11 -7.08 -21.48
N GLN A 157 -2.80 -6.84 -21.59
CA GLN A 157 -1.90 -6.55 -20.46
C GLN A 157 -1.76 -5.05 -20.17
N LEU A 158 -2.57 -4.20 -20.80
CA LEU A 158 -2.61 -2.77 -20.50
C LEU A 158 -3.32 -2.53 -19.16
N PHE A 159 -2.91 -1.47 -18.48
CA PHE A 159 -3.42 -1.03 -17.18
C PHE A 159 -3.50 0.50 -17.15
N ARG A 160 -4.09 1.03 -16.09
CA ARG A 160 -4.11 2.45 -15.76
C ARG A 160 -3.36 2.68 -14.46
N SER A 161 -2.31 3.49 -14.47
CA SER A 161 -1.53 3.83 -13.27
C SER A 161 -2.08 5.08 -12.60
N PHE A 162 -2.08 5.18 -11.27
CA PHE A 162 -2.54 6.33 -10.47
C PHE A 162 -3.94 6.84 -10.84
N ALA A 163 -4.78 5.95 -11.37
CA ALA A 163 -6.10 6.27 -11.87
C ALA A 163 -7.14 5.84 -10.83
N PRO A 164 -8.02 6.76 -10.38
CA PRO A 164 -9.09 6.38 -9.46
C PRO A 164 -10.08 5.43 -10.14
N LEU A 165 -10.50 4.39 -9.42
CA LEU A 165 -11.55 3.46 -9.83
C LEU A 165 -12.84 3.68 -9.04
N GLY A 166 -13.96 3.90 -9.73
CA GLY A 166 -15.27 4.18 -9.12
C GLY A 166 -15.39 5.61 -8.57
N ASP A 167 -16.39 5.84 -7.72
CA ASP A 167 -16.77 7.17 -7.22
C ASP A 167 -16.25 7.46 -5.80
N GLY A 168 -16.48 8.67 -5.28
CA GLY A 168 -16.13 9.04 -3.89
C GLY A 168 -14.68 9.51 -3.68
N TRP A 169 -13.93 9.73 -4.75
CA TRP A 169 -12.55 10.21 -4.69
C TRP A 169 -12.47 11.72 -4.45
N THR A 170 -11.57 12.13 -3.55
CA THR A 170 -11.17 13.52 -3.36
C THR A 170 -9.80 13.75 -4.00
N ALA A 171 -9.69 14.81 -4.80
CA ALA A 171 -8.42 15.25 -5.37
C ALA A 171 -7.77 16.34 -4.52
N ARG A 172 -6.54 16.10 -4.09
CA ARG A 172 -5.62 17.16 -3.65
C ARG A 172 -4.78 17.61 -4.83
N LYS A 173 -4.73 18.91 -5.09
CA LYS A 173 -3.85 19.47 -6.12
C LYS A 173 -2.40 19.39 -5.65
N ILE A 174 -1.52 18.84 -6.49
CA ILE A 174 -0.07 18.80 -6.26
C ILE A 174 0.65 19.77 -7.20
N THR A 175 1.86 20.15 -6.84
CA THR A 175 2.72 20.92 -7.76
C THR A 175 3.34 20.01 -8.82
N ALA A 176 3.70 20.56 -9.99
CA ALA A 176 4.45 19.78 -10.99
C ALA A 176 5.79 19.29 -10.42
N ARG A 177 6.43 20.10 -9.57
CA ARG A 177 7.65 19.71 -8.83
C ARG A 177 7.39 18.55 -7.88
N GLU A 178 6.32 18.59 -7.09
CA GLU A 178 5.94 17.48 -6.22
C GLU A 178 5.66 16.21 -7.01
N GLY A 179 4.96 16.31 -8.15
CA GLY A 179 4.73 15.18 -9.05
C GLY A 179 6.02 14.61 -9.63
N LEU A 180 6.97 15.46 -10.02
CA LEU A 180 8.29 15.05 -10.49
C LEU A 180 9.11 14.40 -9.37
N ASP A 181 9.13 14.98 -8.17
CA ASP A 181 9.83 14.43 -7.01
C ASP A 181 9.35 13.01 -6.71
N VAL A 182 8.02 12.78 -6.74
CA VAL A 182 7.42 11.46 -6.54
C VAL A 182 7.84 10.51 -7.64
N ALA A 183 7.74 10.92 -8.91
CA ALA A 183 8.13 10.09 -10.04
C ALA A 183 9.61 9.69 -9.98
N LEU A 184 10.48 10.60 -9.53
CA LEU A 184 11.92 10.35 -9.38
C LEU A 184 12.26 9.37 -8.25
N LEU A 185 11.32 9.02 -7.37
CA LEU A 185 11.56 7.99 -6.35
C LEU A 185 11.81 6.61 -6.96
N CYS A 186 11.31 6.33 -8.17
CA CYS A 186 11.55 5.06 -8.85
C CYS A 186 13.05 4.76 -9.05
N ARG A 187 13.92 5.79 -9.02
CA ARG A 187 15.39 5.62 -9.10
C ARG A 187 15.98 4.86 -7.92
N PHE A 188 15.27 4.82 -6.79
CA PHE A 188 15.68 4.08 -5.60
C PHE A 188 15.35 2.59 -5.70
N HIS A 189 14.59 2.15 -6.71
CA HIS A 189 14.20 0.74 -6.89
C HIS A 189 14.79 0.14 -8.18
N PRO A 190 16.12 0.07 -8.35
CA PRO A 190 16.72 -0.57 -9.52
C PRO A 190 16.29 -2.03 -9.69
N SER A 191 15.98 -2.73 -8.59
CA SER A 191 15.43 -4.09 -8.62
C SER A 191 14.07 -4.19 -9.34
N GLN A 192 13.28 -3.11 -9.33
CA GLN A 192 11.93 -3.00 -9.92
C GLN A 192 11.90 -2.19 -11.22
N ARG A 193 13.05 -1.93 -11.85
CA ARG A 193 13.14 -1.09 -13.06
C ARG A 193 12.15 -1.48 -14.17
N ARG A 194 11.88 -2.78 -14.37
CA ARG A 194 10.98 -3.26 -15.43
C ARG A 194 9.53 -2.89 -15.12
N THR A 195 9.13 -3.05 -13.86
CA THR A 195 7.81 -2.63 -13.36
C THR A 195 7.63 -1.13 -13.55
N TRP A 196 8.61 -0.33 -13.14
CA TRP A 196 8.54 1.12 -13.26
C TRP A 196 8.65 1.62 -14.70
N ILE A 197 9.38 0.99 -15.61
CA ILE A 197 9.34 1.34 -17.04
C ILE A 197 7.92 1.24 -17.60
N ALA A 198 7.13 0.28 -17.12
CA ALA A 198 5.74 0.11 -17.56
C ALA A 198 4.79 1.12 -16.88
N LEU A 199 4.92 1.34 -15.57
CA LEU A 199 4.03 2.22 -14.78
C LEU A 199 4.31 3.71 -14.99
N LEU A 200 5.58 4.08 -15.12
CA LEU A 200 6.05 5.46 -15.05
C LEU A 200 5.49 6.39 -16.15
N PRO A 201 5.29 5.97 -17.42
CA PRO A 201 4.78 6.88 -18.45
C PRO A 201 3.41 7.50 -18.11
N GLU A 202 2.44 6.68 -17.68
CA GLU A 202 1.13 7.21 -17.28
C GLU A 202 1.18 7.86 -15.89
N ALA A 203 1.99 7.33 -14.97
CA ALA A 203 2.21 7.97 -13.68
C ALA A 203 2.73 9.41 -13.84
N LEU A 204 3.73 9.64 -14.71
CA LEU A 204 4.26 10.97 -15.04
C LEU A 204 3.17 11.89 -15.60
N LEU A 205 2.37 11.39 -16.56
CA LEU A 205 1.26 12.17 -17.12
C LEU A 205 0.30 12.62 -16.01
N ARG A 206 -0.07 11.74 -15.09
CA ARG A 206 -1.01 12.07 -14.02
C ARG A 206 -0.40 12.95 -12.93
N LEU A 207 0.82 12.67 -12.51
CA LEU A 207 1.50 13.39 -11.43
C LEU A 207 1.95 14.79 -11.87
N ILE A 208 2.53 14.92 -13.07
CA ILE A 208 3.12 16.19 -13.54
C ILE A 208 2.12 17.04 -14.33
N VAL A 209 1.34 16.44 -15.22
CA VAL A 209 0.34 17.17 -16.04
C VAL A 209 -1.00 17.21 -15.31
N GLY A 210 -1.51 16.06 -14.86
CA GLY A 210 -2.77 15.95 -14.14
C GLY A 210 -2.77 16.66 -12.78
N ARG A 211 -1.62 16.68 -12.10
CA ARG A 211 -1.36 17.41 -10.85
C ARG A 211 -2.39 17.12 -9.75
N LYS A 212 -2.82 15.87 -9.65
CA LYS A 212 -3.79 15.42 -8.66
C LYS A 212 -3.28 14.19 -7.94
N GLU A 213 -3.33 14.26 -6.62
CA GLU A 213 -3.31 13.09 -5.75
C GLU A 213 -4.77 12.74 -5.41
N TRP A 214 -5.13 11.47 -5.55
CA TRP A 214 -6.48 10.99 -5.24
C TRP A 214 -6.47 10.20 -3.94
N THR A 215 -7.45 10.49 -3.08
CA THR A 215 -7.72 9.70 -1.87
C THR A 215 -9.20 9.45 -1.71
N ARG A 216 -9.55 8.31 -1.11
CA ARG A 216 -10.93 7.98 -0.75
C ARG A 216 -10.97 7.27 0.61
N PRO A 217 -11.98 7.51 1.47
CA PRO A 217 -12.21 6.64 2.62
C PRO A 217 -12.47 5.21 2.13
N ALA A 218 -11.70 4.25 2.62
CA ALA A 218 -11.92 2.85 2.28
C ALA A 218 -13.26 2.37 2.89
N SER A 219 -13.93 1.45 2.20
CA SER A 219 -15.31 1.05 2.51
C SER A 219 -15.44 -0.47 2.60
N ILE A 220 -15.93 -0.95 3.74
CA ILE A 220 -16.20 -2.38 3.98
C ILE A 220 -17.21 -2.92 2.95
N GLU A 221 -18.22 -2.12 2.58
CA GLU A 221 -19.23 -2.52 1.61
C GLU A 221 -18.60 -2.89 0.26
N ARG A 222 -17.58 -2.14 -0.18
CA ARG A 222 -16.87 -2.42 -1.44
C ARG A 222 -16.07 -3.73 -1.41
N LEU A 223 -15.64 -4.18 -0.24
CA LEU A 223 -14.85 -5.41 -0.06
C LEU A 223 -15.70 -6.67 -0.20
N ARG A 224 -17.03 -6.54 -0.10
CA ARG A 224 -17.98 -7.64 -0.30
C ARG A 224 -18.19 -7.99 -1.77
N ALA A 225 -17.61 -7.21 -2.69
CA ALA A 225 -17.73 -7.42 -4.11
C ALA A 225 -16.37 -7.30 -4.80
N LYS A 226 -16.29 -7.92 -5.98
CA LYS A 226 -15.17 -7.78 -6.91
C LYS A 226 -14.90 -6.29 -7.19
N PRO A 227 -13.63 -5.82 -7.24
CA PRO A 227 -13.29 -4.40 -7.41
C PRO A 227 -13.98 -3.68 -8.57
N HIS A 228 -14.18 -4.40 -9.68
CA HIS A 228 -14.97 -3.94 -10.82
C HIS A 228 -15.49 -5.11 -11.66
N ALA A 229 -16.48 -4.84 -12.51
CA ALA A 229 -16.95 -5.80 -13.51
C ALA A 229 -15.86 -6.16 -14.53
N GLY A 230 -15.89 -7.39 -15.05
CA GLY A 230 -14.89 -7.92 -16.00
C GLY A 230 -13.72 -8.63 -15.30
N ARG A 231 -12.67 -8.93 -16.07
CA ARG A 231 -11.44 -9.55 -15.54
C ARG A 231 -10.56 -8.49 -14.88
N LEU A 232 -10.06 -8.75 -13.67
CA LEU A 232 -9.10 -7.90 -12.98
C LEU A 232 -7.75 -7.95 -13.67
N TYR A 233 -6.86 -7.02 -13.35
CA TYR A 233 -5.52 -7.01 -13.94
C TYR A 233 -4.72 -8.22 -13.52
N TYR A 234 -4.76 -8.57 -12.23
CA TYR A 234 -4.02 -9.73 -11.73
C TYR A 234 -4.51 -11.06 -12.33
N GLU A 235 -5.81 -11.17 -12.70
CA GLU A 235 -6.36 -12.34 -13.40
C GLU A 235 -5.80 -12.51 -14.82
N ARG A 236 -5.29 -11.41 -15.41
CA ARG A 236 -4.69 -11.43 -16.75
C ARG A 236 -3.17 -11.54 -16.68
N ARG A 237 -2.57 -10.93 -15.67
CA ARG A 237 -1.11 -10.76 -15.56
C ARG A 237 -0.42 -11.84 -14.72
N PHE A 238 -1.02 -12.19 -13.59
CA PHE A 238 -0.42 -13.06 -12.57
C PHE A 238 -1.11 -14.43 -12.47
N GLY A 239 -2.26 -14.61 -13.13
CA GLY A 239 -2.95 -15.91 -13.22
C GLY A 239 -3.81 -16.26 -12.01
N VAL A 240 -3.85 -15.42 -10.98
CA VAL A 240 -4.72 -15.59 -9.81
C VAL A 240 -6.14 -15.18 -10.19
N THR A 241 -7.13 -16.07 -10.04
CA THR A 241 -8.53 -15.73 -10.36
C THR A 241 -9.19 -14.96 -9.22
N TRP A 242 -10.20 -14.14 -9.52
CA TRP A 242 -11.01 -13.50 -8.47
C TRP A 242 -11.65 -14.55 -7.55
N THR A 243 -12.17 -15.65 -8.12
CA THR A 243 -12.80 -16.73 -7.34
C THR A 243 -11.84 -17.39 -6.38
N GLU A 244 -10.59 -17.64 -6.79
CA GLU A 244 -9.55 -18.17 -5.91
C GLU A 244 -9.24 -17.20 -4.78
N PHE A 245 -9.01 -15.92 -5.11
CA PHE A 245 -8.75 -14.87 -4.12
C PHE A 245 -9.90 -14.76 -3.10
N GLU A 246 -11.14 -14.66 -3.59
CA GLU A 246 -12.33 -14.54 -2.77
C GLU A 246 -12.52 -15.75 -1.85
N ALA A 247 -12.28 -16.97 -2.36
CA ALA A 247 -12.36 -18.18 -1.55
C ALA A 247 -11.38 -18.15 -0.37
N LYS A 248 -10.14 -17.72 -0.62
CA LYS A 248 -9.09 -17.61 0.42
C LYS A 248 -9.36 -16.47 1.41
N ALA A 249 -9.89 -15.34 0.93
CA ALA A 249 -10.17 -14.17 1.76
C ALA A 249 -11.46 -14.29 2.59
N ARG A 250 -12.39 -15.19 2.22
CA ARG A 250 -13.76 -15.23 2.76
C ARG A 250 -13.82 -15.32 4.29
N SER A 251 -13.08 -16.24 4.90
CA SER A 251 -13.08 -16.44 6.35
C SER A 251 -12.58 -15.20 7.08
N PHE A 252 -11.51 -14.60 6.57
CA PHE A 252 -10.93 -13.38 7.10
C PHE A 252 -11.92 -12.21 7.04
N VAL A 253 -12.54 -11.98 5.88
CA VAL A 253 -13.53 -10.90 5.70
C VAL A 253 -14.72 -11.11 6.65
N ALA A 254 -15.28 -12.31 6.72
CA ALA A 254 -16.40 -12.61 7.60
C ALA A 254 -16.07 -12.41 9.09
N ALA A 255 -14.84 -12.72 9.52
CA ALA A 255 -14.43 -12.64 10.92
C ALA A 255 -13.97 -11.25 11.34
N ARG A 256 -13.38 -10.46 10.43
CA ARG A 256 -12.66 -9.22 10.77
C ARG A 256 -13.27 -7.95 10.18
N LEU A 257 -14.15 -8.08 9.19
CA LEU A 257 -14.77 -6.98 8.46
C LEU A 257 -16.30 -7.19 8.36
N PRO A 258 -17.02 -7.27 9.50
CA PRO A 258 -18.46 -7.48 9.52
C PRO A 258 -19.23 -6.31 8.88
#